data_AF-A0A109LG25-F1
#
_entry.id   AF-A0A109LG25-F1
#
_cell.length_a   1.000
_cell.length_b   1.000
_cell.length_c   1.000
_cell.angle_alpha   90.00
_cell.angle_beta   90.00
_cell.angle_gamma   90.00
#
_symmetry.space_group_name_H-M   'P 1'
#
loop_
_entity.id
_entity.type
_entity.pdbx_description
1 polymer ?
#
loop_
_entity_poly.entity_id
_entity_poly.type
_entity_poly.pdbx_seq_one_letter_code
_entity_poly.pdbx_strand_id
1 'polypeptide(L)'
;MTDFFKTVTTTELTTQPNVNEFDMLARVSRSTASSVTQVTTIPTHAFVSRILQLQAEWKDDVRILNDVINWQHKVNDFNSSYTAYLLDQIDDEEFDKVAEALAYEEADISPTSIVPVIGRLLELTEIDYTPSDLANMLHCSQETVQEALGLMPHHLIESHPSLIEVME
;
A
#
# COMPACT_ATOMS: atom_id res chain seq x y z
N MET A 1 -20.11 -42.90 -15.06
CA MET A 1 -18.83 -42.55 -14.44
C MET A 1 -17.97 -41.96 -15.56
N THR A 2 -18.17 -40.75 -16.10
CA THR A 2 -18.36 -39.42 -15.47
C THR A 2 -17.46 -39.26 -14.26
N ASP A 3 -16.35 -38.52 -14.41
CA ASP A 3 -16.11 -37.28 -13.68
C ASP A 3 -14.84 -36.55 -14.21
N PHE A 4 -15.01 -35.31 -14.70
CA PHE A 4 -14.66 -34.02 -14.05
C PHE A 4 -13.23 -33.53 -14.33
N PHE A 5 -13.00 -33.02 -15.53
CA PHE A 5 -12.13 -31.86 -15.70
C PHE A 5 -12.94 -30.77 -16.38
N LYS A 6 -13.67 -30.02 -15.56
CA LYS A 6 -14.36 -28.82 -15.99
C LYS A 6 -13.29 -27.72 -15.99
N THR A 7 -12.80 -27.36 -17.16
CA THR A 7 -12.01 -26.15 -17.36
C THR A 7 -12.83 -24.98 -16.85
N VAL A 8 -12.44 -24.42 -15.71
CA VAL A 8 -13.00 -23.16 -15.23
C VAL A 8 -12.36 -22.09 -16.08
N THR A 9 -13.00 -21.79 -17.20
CA THR A 9 -12.78 -20.54 -17.90
C THR A 9 -13.30 -19.45 -16.98
N THR A 10 -12.41 -18.83 -16.21
CA THR A 10 -12.71 -17.57 -15.53
C THR A 10 -12.93 -16.55 -16.63
N THR A 11 -14.16 -16.46 -17.10
CA THR A 11 -14.62 -15.31 -17.87
C THR A 11 -14.61 -14.17 -16.87
N GLU A 12 -13.61 -13.29 -16.96
CA GLU A 12 -13.72 -11.98 -16.36
C GLU A 12 -14.98 -11.34 -16.92
N LEU A 13 -16.05 -11.41 -16.14
CA LEU A 13 -17.23 -10.58 -16.34
C LEU A 13 -16.78 -9.16 -16.05
N THR A 14 -16.18 -8.53 -17.06
CA THR A 14 -16.26 -7.10 -17.28
C THR A 14 -17.74 -6.79 -17.48
N THR A 15 -18.48 -6.78 -16.37
CA THR A 15 -19.81 -6.18 -16.31
C THR A 15 -19.60 -4.69 -16.49
N GLN A 16 -19.51 -4.25 -17.75
CA GLN A 16 -19.87 -2.89 -18.08
C GLN A 16 -21.29 -2.69 -17.56
N PRO A 17 -21.51 -1.79 -16.59
CA PRO A 17 -22.86 -1.47 -16.19
C PRO A 17 -23.52 -0.87 -17.44
N ASN A 18 -24.56 -1.55 -17.94
CA ASN A 18 -25.33 -1.11 -19.09
C ASN A 18 -26.22 0.06 -18.62
N VAL A 19 -25.62 1.24 -18.40
CA VAL A 19 -26.30 2.44 -17.90
C VAL A 19 -26.97 3.15 -19.07
N ASN A 20 -28.15 2.68 -19.48
CA ASN A 20 -28.92 3.28 -20.58
C ASN A 20 -30.00 4.28 -20.14
N GLU A 21 -30.03 4.74 -18.89
CA GLU A 21 -31.15 5.59 -18.41
C GLU A 21 -30.77 6.87 -17.64
N PHE A 22 -29.48 7.25 -17.56
CA PHE A 22 -29.09 8.58 -17.07
C PHE A 22 -27.85 9.10 -17.83
N ASP A 23 -28.03 10.00 -18.80
CA ASP A 23 -26.90 10.55 -19.57
C ASP A 23 -26.02 11.52 -18.75
N MET A 24 -26.61 12.22 -17.78
CA MET A 24 -25.92 13.25 -16.98
C MET A 24 -26.45 13.37 -15.56
N LEU A 25 -25.54 13.64 -14.62
CA LEU A 25 -25.83 14.09 -13.27
C LEU A 25 -25.66 15.61 -13.20
N ALA A 26 -26.63 16.32 -12.64
CA ALA A 26 -26.57 17.77 -12.45
C ALA A 26 -26.54 18.11 -10.96
N ARG A 27 -25.51 18.83 -10.52
CA ARG A 27 -25.45 19.45 -9.19
C ARG A 27 -25.89 20.91 -9.33
N VAL A 28 -26.96 21.28 -8.63
CA VAL A 28 -27.43 22.67 -8.54
C VAL A 28 -26.96 23.26 -7.23
N SER A 29 -26.08 24.26 -7.29
CA SER A 29 -25.66 25.05 -6.13
C SER A 29 -26.23 26.46 -6.24
N ARG A 30 -26.78 26.97 -5.13
CA ARG A 30 -27.29 28.34 -5.07
C ARG A 30 -26.55 29.11 -3.99
N SER A 31 -25.93 30.21 -4.37
CA SER A 31 -25.32 31.13 -3.41
C SER A 31 -26.42 31.99 -2.78
N THR A 32 -26.53 31.95 -1.45
CA THR A 32 -27.46 32.81 -0.68
C THR A 32 -27.06 34.29 -0.74
N ALA A 33 -25.78 34.59 -0.99
CA ALA A 33 -25.26 35.95 -1.03
C ALA A 33 -25.45 36.65 -2.39
N SER A 34 -25.45 35.91 -3.51
CA SER A 34 -25.44 36.50 -4.85
C SER A 34 -26.68 36.18 -5.70
N SER A 35 -27.65 35.43 -5.18
CA SER A 35 -28.81 34.92 -5.94
C SER A 35 -28.45 34.15 -7.22
N VAL A 36 -27.18 33.77 -7.38
CA VAL A 36 -26.69 32.99 -8.51
C VAL A 36 -27.00 31.52 -8.27
N THR A 37 -27.65 30.90 -9.24
CA THR A 37 -27.80 29.46 -9.34
C THR A 37 -26.78 28.94 -10.35
N GLN A 38 -25.89 28.06 -9.90
CA GLN A 38 -24.92 27.38 -10.74
C GLN A 38 -25.38 25.93 -10.94
N VAL A 39 -25.36 25.48 -12.19
CA VAL A 39 -25.64 24.10 -12.56
C VAL A 39 -24.35 23.50 -13.11
N THR A 40 -23.81 22.50 -12.43
CA THR A 40 -22.64 21.74 -12.88
C THR A 40 -23.12 20.37 -13.33
N THR A 41 -22.83 19.99 -14.58
CA THR A 41 -23.18 18.68 -15.13
C THR A 41 -21.96 17.78 -15.26
N ILE A 42 -22.13 16.49 -15.02
CA ILE A 42 -21.13 15.46 -15.26
C ILE A 42 -21.82 14.25 -15.92
N PRO A 43 -21.23 13.65 -16.97
CA PRO A 43 -21.76 12.40 -17.52
C PRO A 43 -21.80 11.32 -16.44
N THR A 44 -22.90 10.55 -16.36
CA THR A 44 -23.07 9.53 -15.32
C THR A 44 -21.95 8.49 -15.34
N HIS A 45 -21.51 8.07 -16.53
CA HIS A 45 -20.39 7.14 -16.66
C HIS A 45 -19.10 7.72 -16.07
N ALA A 46 -18.79 9.01 -16.31
CA ALA A 46 -17.58 9.65 -15.80
C ALA A 46 -17.62 9.77 -14.27
N PHE A 47 -18.80 10.04 -13.70
CA PHE A 47 -19.00 10.04 -12.25
C PHE A 47 -18.81 8.65 -11.64
N VAL A 48 -19.44 7.62 -12.21
CA VAL A 48 -19.33 6.24 -11.74
C VAL A 48 -17.88 5.75 -11.85
N SER A 49 -17.22 5.99 -12.98
CA SER A 49 -15.80 5.65 -13.17
C SER A 49 -14.92 6.31 -12.11
N ARG A 50 -15.18 7.59 -11.77
CA ARG A 50 -14.43 8.29 -10.72
C ARG A 50 -14.65 7.70 -9.33
N ILE A 51 -15.87 7.28 -9.01
CA ILE A 51 -16.16 6.59 -7.74
C ILE A 51 -15.42 5.25 -7.69
N LEU A 52 -15.49 4.47 -8.78
CA LEU A 52 -14.82 3.17 -8.84
C LEU A 52 -13.30 3.31 -8.73
N GLN A 53 -12.73 4.33 -9.36
CA GLN A 53 -11.31 4.65 -9.23
C GLN A 53 -10.94 5.01 -7.78
N LEU A 54 -11.68 5.91 -7.13
CA LEU A 54 -11.47 6.26 -5.72
C LEU A 54 -11.56 5.03 -4.81
N GLN A 55 -12.50 4.14 -5.09
CA GLN A 55 -12.68 2.92 -4.32
C GLN A 55 -11.53 1.93 -4.51
N ALA A 56 -10.95 1.85 -5.71
CA ALA A 56 -9.76 1.06 -5.98
C ALA A 56 -8.53 1.64 -5.26
N GLU A 57 -8.31 2.95 -5.34
CA GLU A 57 -7.24 3.66 -4.64
C GLU A 57 -7.32 3.42 -3.13
N TRP A 58 -8.49 3.57 -2.51
CA TRP A 58 -8.66 3.29 -1.08
C TRP A 58 -8.40 1.84 -0.71
N LYS A 59 -8.73 0.89 -1.59
CA LYS A 59 -8.47 -0.53 -1.34
C LYS A 59 -6.97 -0.80 -1.30
N ASP A 60 -6.22 -0.18 -2.21
CA ASP A 60 -4.76 -0.28 -2.23
C ASP A 60 -4.14 0.42 -1.01
N ASP A 61 -4.64 1.59 -0.61
CA ASP A 61 -4.19 2.30 0.60
C ASP A 61 -4.38 1.47 1.86
N VAL A 62 -5.56 0.87 2.03
CA VAL A 62 -5.87 0.01 3.17
C VAL A 62 -4.97 -1.22 3.18
N ARG A 63 -4.64 -1.79 2.02
CA ARG A 63 -3.67 -2.90 1.92
C ARG A 63 -2.30 -2.46 2.43
N ILE A 64 -1.77 -1.34 1.92
CA ILE A 64 -0.46 -0.81 2.33
C ILE A 64 -0.42 -0.56 3.84
N LEU A 65 -1.45 0.10 4.40
CA LEU A 65 -1.52 0.35 5.84
C LEU A 65 -1.58 -0.94 6.66
N ASN A 66 -2.28 -1.96 6.17
CA ASN A 66 -2.32 -3.26 6.84
C ASN A 66 -0.95 -3.95 6.80
N ASP A 67 -0.21 -3.83 5.70
CA ASP A 67 1.15 -4.36 5.59
C ASP A 67 2.10 -3.66 6.57
N VAL A 68 2.00 -2.34 6.72
CA VAL A 68 2.74 -1.57 7.74
C VAL A 68 2.41 -2.04 9.15
N ILE A 69 1.13 -2.18 9.48
CA ILE A 69 0.69 -2.64 10.81
C ILE A 69 1.27 -4.03 11.12
N ASN A 70 1.17 -4.96 10.16
CA ASN A 70 1.69 -6.32 10.33
C ASN A 70 3.21 -6.32 10.51
N TRP A 71 3.94 -5.52 9.75
CA TRP A 71 5.39 -5.35 9.92
C TRP A 71 5.73 -4.79 11.30
N GLN A 72 5.06 -3.74 11.77
CA GLN A 72 5.28 -3.18 13.10
C GLN A 72 5.00 -4.19 14.21
N HIS A 73 3.94 -5.00 14.08
CA HIS A 73 3.67 -6.08 15.02
C HIS A 73 4.81 -7.09 15.07
N LYS A 74 5.30 -7.57 13.92
CA LYS A 74 6.43 -8.50 13.86
C LYS A 74 7.69 -7.93 14.51
N VAL A 75 8.03 -6.68 14.22
CA VAL A 75 9.20 -6.01 14.81
C VAL A 75 9.04 -5.87 16.33
N ASN A 76 7.87 -5.48 16.81
CA ASN A 76 7.60 -5.36 18.24
C ASN A 76 7.64 -6.71 18.97
N ASP A 77 7.10 -7.76 18.35
CA ASP A 77 7.13 -9.12 18.90
C ASP A 77 8.57 -9.62 18.99
N PHE A 78 9.38 -9.40 17.95
CA PHE A 78 10.81 -9.74 17.97
C PHE A 78 11.56 -8.96 19.06
N ASN A 79 11.38 -7.64 19.15
CA ASN A 79 12.05 -6.82 20.17
C ASN A 79 11.65 -7.21 21.59
N SER A 80 10.39 -7.59 21.79
CA SER A 80 9.88 -8.07 23.08
C SER A 80 10.52 -9.40 23.45
N SER A 81 10.57 -10.35 22.52
CA SER A 81 11.23 -11.65 22.72
C SER A 81 12.74 -11.50 22.91
N TYR A 82 13.40 -10.61 22.17
CA TYR A 82 14.82 -10.31 22.36
C TYR A 82 15.10 -9.74 23.74
N THR A 83 14.24 -8.85 24.24
CA THR A 83 14.36 -8.33 25.61
C THR A 83 14.15 -9.43 26.65
N ALA A 84 13.14 -10.28 26.47
CA ALA A 84 12.89 -11.42 27.35
C ALA A 84 14.08 -12.39 27.36
N TYR A 85 14.69 -12.64 26.20
CA TYR A 85 15.88 -13.46 26.04
C TYR A 85 17.07 -12.88 26.82
N LEU A 86 17.35 -11.58 26.64
CA LEU A 86 18.44 -10.90 27.38
C LEU A 86 18.24 -10.87 28.89
N LEU A 87 16.99 -11.01 29.36
CA LEU A 87 16.62 -11.07 30.77
C LEU A 87 16.50 -12.50 31.30
N ASP A 88 16.96 -13.50 30.53
CA ASP A 88 16.87 -14.93 30.83
C ASP A 88 15.42 -15.40 31.18
N GLN A 89 14.41 -14.75 30.58
CA GLN A 89 12.99 -15.09 30.79
C GLN A 89 12.47 -16.16 29.82
N ILE A 90 13.13 -16.30 28.67
CA ILE A 90 12.88 -17.33 27.66
C ILE A 90 14.22 -18.00 27.32
N ASP A 91 14.16 -19.24 26.84
CA ASP A 91 15.36 -19.97 26.42
C ASP A 91 15.73 -19.73 24.94
N ASP A 92 16.91 -20.24 24.54
CA ASP A 92 17.41 -20.12 23.17
C ASP A 92 16.43 -20.71 22.14
N GLU A 93 15.76 -21.82 22.46
CA GLU A 93 14.86 -22.50 21.52
C GLU A 93 13.56 -21.70 21.30
N GLU A 94 13.05 -21.06 22.35
CA GLU A 94 11.91 -20.15 22.27
C GLU A 94 12.27 -18.87 21.49
N PHE A 95 13.46 -18.31 21.69
CA PHE A 95 13.92 -17.15 20.94
C PHE A 95 14.14 -17.47 19.45
N ASP A 96 14.77 -18.61 19.14
CA ASP A 96 15.03 -19.04 17.76
C ASP A 96 13.74 -19.14 16.93
N LYS A 97 12.65 -19.64 17.52
CA LYS A 97 11.34 -19.72 16.85
C LYS A 97 10.79 -18.34 16.46
N VAL A 98 11.01 -17.32 17.29
CA VAL A 98 10.57 -15.95 16.99
C VAL A 98 11.49 -15.30 15.96
N ALA A 99 12.79 -15.54 16.05
CA ALA A 99 13.76 -15.04 15.09
C ALA A 99 13.53 -15.61 13.68
N GLU A 100 13.24 -16.91 13.58
CA GLU A 100 12.88 -17.57 12.32
C GLU A 100 11.62 -16.97 11.69
N ALA A 101 10.63 -16.59 12.50
CA ALA A 101 9.40 -15.95 12.01
C ALA A 101 9.62 -14.53 11.46
N LEU A 102 10.72 -13.86 11.85
CA LEU A 102 11.12 -12.56 11.31
C LEU A 102 11.98 -12.72 10.04
N ALA A 103 12.67 -13.84 9.89
CA ALA A 103 13.44 -14.13 8.69
C ALA A 103 12.52 -14.22 7.47
N TYR A 104 12.96 -13.62 6.38
CA TYR A 104 12.26 -13.67 5.09
C TYR A 104 13.24 -14.05 4.00
N GLU A 105 12.73 -14.72 2.96
CA GLU A 105 13.48 -14.89 1.73
C GLU A 105 13.35 -13.61 0.92
N GLU A 106 14.50 -12.99 0.61
CA GLU A 106 14.53 -11.82 -0.27
C GLU A 106 13.95 -12.18 -1.65
N ALA A 107 12.89 -11.48 -2.03
CA ALA A 107 12.31 -11.60 -3.35
C ALA A 107 13.08 -10.72 -4.34
N ASP A 108 13.33 -11.27 -5.52
CA ASP A 108 13.87 -10.53 -6.66
C ASP A 108 12.78 -9.61 -7.24
N ILE A 109 12.69 -8.41 -6.67
CA ILE A 109 11.70 -7.39 -7.02
C ILE A 109 12.42 -6.24 -7.73
N SER A 110 11.86 -5.78 -8.86
CA SER A 110 12.41 -4.63 -9.57
C SER A 110 12.27 -3.34 -8.74
N PRO A 111 13.31 -2.49 -8.65
CA PRO A 111 13.23 -1.18 -7.99
C PRO A 111 12.06 -0.33 -8.49
N THR A 112 11.82 -0.32 -9.80
CA THR A 112 10.71 0.44 -10.41
C THR A 112 9.32 0.02 -9.91
N SER A 113 9.16 -1.24 -9.48
CA SER A 113 7.87 -1.76 -9.03
C SER A 113 7.53 -1.36 -7.60
N ILE A 114 8.54 -1.07 -6.77
CA ILE A 114 8.35 -0.67 -5.38
C ILE A 114 8.27 0.85 -5.19
N VAL A 115 8.75 1.66 -6.14
CA VAL A 115 8.61 3.13 -6.16
C VAL A 115 7.19 3.60 -5.82
N PRO A 116 6.11 3.15 -6.50
CA PRO A 116 4.77 3.62 -6.19
C PRO A 116 4.30 3.19 -4.80
N VAL A 117 4.77 2.03 -4.31
CA VAL A 117 4.43 1.54 -2.97
C VAL A 117 5.10 2.39 -1.89
N ILE A 118 6.41 2.64 -2.03
CA ILE A 118 7.18 3.48 -1.11
C ILE A 118 6.60 4.90 -1.11
N GLY A 119 6.37 5.50 -2.29
CA GLY A 119 5.79 6.84 -2.38
C GLY A 119 4.43 6.93 -1.67
N ARG A 120 3.55 5.97 -1.92
CA ARG A 120 2.23 5.96 -1.27
C ARG A 120 2.32 5.73 0.24
N LEU A 121 3.25 4.89 0.68
CA LEU A 121 3.49 4.62 2.09
C LEU A 121 3.96 5.85 2.86
N LEU A 122 4.88 6.64 2.28
CA LEU A 122 5.34 7.91 2.85
C LEU A 122 4.22 8.96 2.90
N GLU A 123 3.29 8.95 1.94
CA GLU A 123 2.12 9.84 1.96
C GLU A 123 1.07 9.42 3.01
N LEU A 124 0.93 8.12 3.27
CA LEU A 124 -0.10 7.57 4.16
C LEU A 124 0.32 7.53 5.62
N THR A 125 1.62 7.62 5.91
CA THR A 125 2.16 7.43 7.27
C THR A 125 3.17 8.51 7.63
N GLU A 126 3.22 8.87 8.91
CA GLU A 126 4.22 9.79 9.47
C GLU A 126 5.39 9.05 10.12
N ILE A 127 5.59 7.77 9.76
CA ILE A 127 6.65 6.94 10.33
C ILE A 127 7.98 7.33 9.68
N ASP A 128 9.00 7.46 10.51
CA ASP A 128 10.36 7.70 10.05
C ASP A 128 11.03 6.36 9.71
N TYR A 129 11.06 6.04 8.41
CA TYR A 129 11.61 4.79 7.91
C TYR A 129 13.09 4.90 7.60
N THR A 130 13.83 3.82 7.84
CA THR A 130 15.16 3.61 7.26
C THR A 130 15.07 2.74 6.00
N PRO A 131 16.09 2.74 5.12
CA PRO A 131 16.14 1.81 3.99
C PRO A 131 16.05 0.33 4.41
N SER A 132 16.55 -0.02 5.59
CA SER A 132 16.44 -1.37 6.15
C SER A 132 15.01 -1.75 6.52
N ASP A 133 14.24 -0.79 7.06
CA ASP A 133 12.84 -1.02 7.41
C ASP A 133 12.00 -1.28 6.16
N LEU A 134 12.22 -0.46 5.13
CA LEU A 134 11.55 -0.61 3.83
C LEU A 134 11.91 -1.94 3.17
N ALA A 135 13.19 -2.35 3.23
CA ALA A 135 13.66 -3.62 2.67
C ALA A 135 13.01 -4.82 3.37
N ASN A 136 12.94 -4.78 4.70
CA ASN A 136 12.29 -5.81 5.50
C ASN A 136 10.79 -5.90 5.20
N MET A 137 10.10 -4.76 5.21
CA MET A 137 8.66 -4.68 4.98
C MET A 137 8.26 -5.11 3.56
N LEU A 138 9.07 -4.77 2.54
CA LEU A 138 8.83 -5.12 1.14
C LEU A 138 9.44 -6.47 0.74
N HIS A 139 10.11 -7.16 1.68
CA HIS A 139 10.81 -8.41 1.46
C HIS A 139 11.80 -8.37 0.28
N CYS A 140 12.55 -7.28 0.15
CA CYS A 140 13.57 -7.10 -0.87
C CYS A 140 14.93 -6.73 -0.24
N SER A 141 15.96 -6.63 -1.08
CA SER A 141 17.27 -6.18 -0.63
C SER A 141 17.27 -4.66 -0.38
N GLN A 142 18.16 -4.21 0.50
CA GLN A 142 18.37 -2.77 0.74
C GLN A 142 18.86 -2.04 -0.52
N GLU A 143 19.65 -2.70 -1.37
CA GLU A 143 20.11 -2.14 -2.64
C GLU A 143 18.92 -1.80 -3.56
N THR A 144 17.94 -2.71 -3.70
CA THR A 144 16.72 -2.46 -4.46
C THR A 144 15.95 -1.26 -3.92
N VAL A 145 15.86 -1.11 -2.60
CA VAL A 145 15.21 0.04 -1.97
C VAL A 145 15.96 1.33 -2.29
N GLN A 146 17.29 1.34 -2.16
CA GLN A 146 18.11 2.52 -2.47
C GLN A 146 17.99 2.93 -3.94
N GLU A 147 18.02 1.97 -4.86
CA GLU A 147 17.77 2.22 -6.28
C GLU A 147 16.38 2.81 -6.50
N ALA A 148 15.36 2.29 -5.83
CA ALA A 148 14.00 2.81 -5.92
C ALA A 148 13.90 4.25 -5.37
N LEU A 149 14.53 4.54 -4.23
CA LEU A 149 14.60 5.89 -3.66
C LEU A 149 15.28 6.86 -4.63
N GLY A 150 16.34 6.43 -5.33
CA GLY A 150 17.01 7.22 -6.37
C GLY A 150 16.13 7.57 -7.58
N LEU A 151 15.04 6.83 -7.81
CA LEU A 151 14.06 7.08 -8.87
C LEU A 151 12.90 7.97 -8.40
N MET A 152 12.78 8.24 -7.10
CA MET A 152 11.68 9.02 -6.55
C MET A 152 11.93 10.53 -6.66
N PRO A 153 10.86 11.35 -6.74
CA PRO A 153 10.98 12.80 -6.70
C PRO A 153 11.63 13.27 -5.38
N HIS A 154 12.69 14.09 -5.46
CA HIS A 154 13.46 14.54 -4.29
C HIS A 154 12.60 15.16 -3.17
N HIS A 155 11.55 15.91 -3.50
CA HIS A 155 10.67 16.53 -2.51
C HIS A 155 9.93 15.54 -1.59
N LEU A 156 9.73 14.29 -2.01
CA LEU A 156 9.15 13.24 -1.19
C LEU A 156 10.19 12.57 -0.27
N ILE A 157 11.47 12.66 -0.61
CA ILE A 157 12.57 12.07 0.16
C ILE A 157 13.07 13.08 1.20
N GLU A 158 13.13 14.37 0.83
CA GLU A 158 13.57 15.46 1.70
C GLU A 158 12.71 15.63 2.95
N SER A 159 11.46 15.16 2.93
CA SER A 159 10.59 15.13 4.11
C SER A 159 10.91 14.01 5.10
N HIS A 160 11.80 13.07 4.75
CA HIS A 160 12.18 11.90 5.55
C HIS A 160 13.72 11.78 5.64
N PRO A 161 14.36 12.50 6.58
CA PRO A 161 15.83 12.58 6.66
C PRO A 161 16.52 11.23 6.87
N SER A 162 15.87 10.27 7.54
CA SER A 162 16.40 8.92 7.79
C SER A 162 16.53 8.05 6.53
N LEU A 163 15.93 8.48 5.40
CA LEU A 163 16.12 7.85 4.09
C LEU A 163 17.35 8.38 3.33
N ILE A 164 17.90 9.52 3.76
CA ILE A 164 19.00 10.23 3.08
C ILE A 164 20.36 9.80 3.61
N GLU A 165 20.46 9.42 4.89
CA GLU A 165 21.74 9.10 5.58
C GLU A 165 22.50 7.89 5.00
N VAL A 166 21.95 7.19 4.01
CA VAL A 166 22.56 6.01 3.37
C VAL A 166 22.83 6.21 1.86
N MET A 167 22.60 7.41 1.32
CA MET A 167 22.88 7.74 -0.09
C MET A 167 24.24 8.45 -0.32
N GLU A 168 24.96 8.79 0.76
CA GLU A 168 26.35 9.31 0.71
C GLU A 168 27.39 8.18 0.80
#